data_AF-A0A4U1L5W4-F1
#
_entry.id   AF-A0A4U1L5W4-F1
#
_cell.length_a   1.000
_cell.length_b   1.000
_cell.length_c   1.000
_cell.angle_alpha   90.00
_cell.angle_beta   90.00
_cell.angle_gamma   90.00
#
_symmetry.space_group_name_H-M   'P 1'
#
loop_
_entity.id
_entity.type
_entity.pdbx_description
1 polymer ?
#
loop_
_entity_poly.entity_id
_entity_poly.type
_entity_poly.pdbx_seq_one_letter_code
_entity_poly.pdbx_strand_id
1 'polypeptide(L)'
;MAALGFARGLGIAPAAGRRHAGFAFAGPALPSGATLTRASAATCVDAGGRIVTHAADTPRFDHDPVTLAPRGLLIEAAATNQLARSSAFQLSPWSVSNATLGAAAPSPDGGTGATQVSDAATAAYGQLSQSVTISAQAVGSIFIAKDGVPAATRAVQFRFGAPWMLIDTQSGQIVAAASGMEGGIADHGGFWRVWITLTGAGGSGLFGVLPAGATGTTLSAAATGSATLWGAQMEAGGVPSSPMATGAAAVTRAADVLRLQWGMHGIADGGITVRYRFDDGSTQLVGATVTGGVAEVPATLARRHLMSAELA
;
A
#
# COMPACT_ATOMS: atom_id res chain seq x y z
N MET A 1 17.86 -61.52 46.16
CA MET A 1 18.02 -60.37 47.07
C MET A 1 18.54 -59.19 46.26
N ALA A 2 17.84 -58.05 46.38
CA ALA A 2 18.13 -56.70 45.90
C ALA A 2 18.29 -56.46 44.38
N ALA A 3 17.22 -55.91 43.80
CA ALA A 3 17.11 -55.36 42.46
C ALA A 3 17.52 -53.87 42.40
N LEU A 4 17.75 -53.44 41.16
CA LEU A 4 18.31 -52.18 40.67
C LEU A 4 17.74 -50.88 41.28
N GLY A 5 18.64 -49.92 41.54
CA GLY A 5 18.31 -48.56 41.94
C GLY A 5 17.96 -47.66 40.74
N PHE A 6 16.86 -46.92 40.88
CA PHE A 6 16.39 -45.90 39.94
C PHE A 6 17.19 -44.60 40.11
N ALA A 7 17.87 -44.15 39.05
CA ALA A 7 18.36 -42.78 38.95
C ALA A 7 17.21 -41.85 38.56
N ARG A 8 16.78 -40.98 39.48
CA ARG A 8 15.89 -39.85 39.18
C ARG A 8 16.66 -38.82 38.34
N GLY A 9 16.36 -38.75 37.05
CA GLY A 9 16.77 -37.64 36.21
C GLY A 9 16.07 -36.36 36.67
N LEU A 10 16.85 -35.41 37.20
CA LEU A 10 16.42 -34.02 37.32
C LEU A 10 16.23 -33.47 35.90
N GLY A 11 14.99 -33.47 35.42
CA GLY A 11 14.61 -32.72 34.22
C GLY A 11 14.82 -31.23 34.48
N ILE A 12 15.87 -30.67 33.89
CA ILE A 12 16.02 -29.23 33.75
C ILE A 12 14.89 -28.81 32.82
N ALA A 13 13.84 -28.19 33.37
CA ALA A 13 12.83 -27.53 32.57
C ALA A 13 13.53 -26.48 31.70
N PRO A 14 13.22 -26.37 30.39
CA PRO A 14 13.73 -25.27 29.60
C PRO A 14 13.30 -23.96 30.28
N ALA A 15 14.25 -23.06 30.51
CA ALA A 15 13.97 -21.74 31.04
C ALA A 15 12.84 -21.13 30.20
N ALA A 16 11.69 -20.87 30.81
CA ALA A 16 10.67 -20.05 30.20
C ALA A 16 11.33 -18.72 29.89
N GLY A 17 11.65 -18.49 28.60
CA GLY A 17 12.18 -17.21 28.16
C GLY A 17 11.28 -16.13 28.72
N ARG A 18 11.86 -15.17 29.45
CA ARG A 18 11.12 -14.00 29.95
C ARG A 18 10.34 -13.44 28.76
N ARG A 19 9.02 -13.61 28.75
CA ARG A 19 8.19 -12.93 27.75
C ARG A 19 8.38 -11.44 28.03
N HIS A 20 9.01 -10.73 27.10
CA HIS A 20 9.10 -9.29 27.20
C HIS A 20 7.67 -8.72 27.28
N ALA A 21 7.45 -7.75 28.17
CA ALA A 21 6.17 -7.04 28.24
C ALA A 21 5.90 -6.41 26.88
N GLY A 22 4.74 -6.69 26.28
CA GLY A 22 4.46 -6.22 24.94
C GLY A 22 3.17 -6.77 24.32
N PHE A 23 2.93 -6.30 23.10
CA PHE A 23 1.73 -6.51 22.32
C PHE A 23 2.11 -7.19 21.01
N ALA A 24 1.43 -8.30 20.69
CA ALA A 24 1.64 -9.04 19.45
C ALA A 24 0.48 -8.78 18.48
N PHE A 25 0.81 -8.47 17.24
CA PHE A 25 -0.13 -8.11 16.18
C PHE A 25 -0.12 -9.09 15.00
N ALA A 26 0.55 -10.25 15.15
CA ALA A 26 0.59 -11.29 14.14
C ALA A 26 -0.70 -12.13 14.04
N GLY A 27 -1.62 -11.98 15.01
CA GLY A 27 -2.94 -12.62 14.99
C GLY A 27 -4.01 -11.76 14.29
N PRO A 28 -5.23 -12.29 14.09
CA PRO A 28 -6.29 -11.61 13.33
C PRO A 28 -7.11 -10.59 14.15
N ALA A 29 -6.72 -10.32 15.39
CA ALA A 29 -7.45 -9.45 16.32
C ALA A 29 -6.48 -8.65 17.18
N LEU A 30 -6.94 -7.49 17.68
CA LEU A 30 -6.14 -6.69 18.61
C LEU A 30 -5.87 -7.52 19.89
N PRO A 31 -4.63 -7.52 20.39
CA PRO A 31 -4.34 -8.13 21.68
C PRO A 31 -5.07 -7.37 22.80
N SER A 32 -5.29 -8.05 23.93
CA SER A 32 -5.84 -7.40 25.11
C SER A 32 -5.05 -6.14 25.47
N GLY A 33 -5.74 -5.06 25.81
CA GLY A 33 -5.12 -3.77 26.14
C GLY A 33 -4.65 -2.94 24.95
N ALA A 34 -4.85 -3.41 23.72
CA ALA A 34 -4.70 -2.57 22.53
C ALA A 34 -6.08 -2.02 22.09
N THR A 35 -6.12 -0.73 21.76
CA THR A 35 -7.31 -0.08 21.19
C THR A 35 -6.89 0.72 19.97
N LEU A 36 -7.71 0.69 18.92
CA LEU A 36 -7.49 1.44 17.69
C LEU A 36 -8.70 2.32 17.44
N THR A 37 -8.46 3.58 17.10
CA THR A 37 -9.48 4.50 16.60
C THR A 37 -9.06 5.04 15.24
N ARG A 38 -10.05 5.24 14.37
CA ARG A 38 -9.90 5.85 13.04
C ARG A 38 -11.26 6.38 12.61
N ALA A 39 -11.37 7.71 12.47
CA ALA A 39 -12.63 8.40 12.15
C ALA A 39 -13.10 8.26 10.67
N SER A 40 -12.64 7.24 9.96
CA SER A 40 -13.02 6.98 8.56
C SER A 40 -12.96 5.48 8.24
N ALA A 41 -13.68 5.08 7.19
CA ALA A 41 -13.40 3.81 6.54
C ALA A 41 -11.97 3.81 5.93
N ALA A 42 -11.39 2.62 5.76
CA ALA A 42 -10.08 2.44 5.14
C ALA A 42 -9.94 1.02 4.59
N THR A 43 -8.99 0.80 3.68
CA THR A 43 -8.80 -0.52 3.06
C THR A 43 -7.54 -1.24 3.55
N CYS A 44 -7.55 -2.56 3.49
CA CYS A 44 -6.36 -3.41 3.55
C CYS A 44 -6.59 -4.63 2.64
N VAL A 45 -5.57 -5.47 2.49
CA VAL A 45 -5.63 -6.76 1.81
C VAL A 45 -6.08 -7.82 2.81
N ASP A 46 -7.13 -8.56 2.44
CA ASP A 46 -7.63 -9.68 3.23
C ASP A 46 -6.79 -10.96 3.03
N ALA A 47 -7.11 -12.01 3.79
CA ALA A 47 -6.45 -13.31 3.67
C ALA A 47 -6.62 -14.00 2.30
N GLY A 48 -7.50 -13.49 1.43
CA GLY A 48 -7.69 -13.93 0.06
C GLY A 48 -6.93 -13.09 -0.97
N GLY A 49 -6.11 -12.12 -0.54
CA GLY A 49 -5.34 -11.25 -1.42
C GLY A 49 -6.15 -10.13 -2.07
N ARG A 50 -7.36 -9.82 -1.56
CA ARG A 50 -8.25 -8.80 -2.11
C ARG A 50 -8.24 -7.54 -1.28
N ILE A 51 -8.39 -6.40 -1.94
CA ILE A 51 -8.59 -5.13 -1.25
C ILE A 51 -10.01 -5.08 -0.68
N VAL A 52 -10.12 -4.97 0.65
CA VAL A 52 -11.40 -4.91 1.36
C VAL A 52 -11.51 -3.62 2.17
N THR A 53 -12.74 -3.11 2.32
CA THR A 53 -13.01 -1.91 3.12
C THR A 53 -13.40 -2.30 4.54
N HIS A 54 -12.73 -1.69 5.51
CA HIS A 54 -13.07 -1.76 6.92
C HIS A 54 -13.74 -0.45 7.36
N ALA A 55 -14.76 -0.55 8.22
CA ALA A 55 -15.45 0.59 8.80
C ALA A 55 -14.53 1.45 9.68
N ALA A 56 -15.03 2.58 10.14
CA ALA A 56 -14.37 3.37 11.19
C ALA A 56 -14.08 2.52 12.43
N ASP A 57 -13.01 2.87 13.14
CA ASP A 57 -12.53 2.22 14.37
C ASP A 57 -12.26 0.71 14.28
N THR A 58 -12.33 0.12 13.08
CA THR A 58 -12.06 -1.29 12.86
C THR A 58 -10.56 -1.50 12.56
N PRO A 59 -9.86 -2.36 13.32
CA PRO A 59 -8.46 -2.69 13.04
C PRO A 59 -8.31 -3.40 11.69
N ARG A 60 -7.19 -3.16 11.02
CA ARG A 60 -6.87 -3.71 9.70
C ARG A 60 -5.67 -4.66 9.83
N PHE A 61 -5.91 -5.96 9.81
CA PHE A 61 -4.85 -6.98 9.77
C PHE A 61 -4.57 -7.33 8.31
N ASP A 62 -3.45 -6.83 7.81
CA ASP A 62 -3.14 -6.82 6.39
C ASP A 62 -2.41 -8.10 5.97
N HIS A 63 -2.50 -8.42 4.68
CA HIS A 63 -1.88 -9.61 4.10
C HIS A 63 -1.03 -9.23 2.89
N ASP A 64 -0.06 -10.07 2.59
CA ASP A 64 0.64 -9.97 1.31
C ASP A 64 -0.31 -10.43 0.18
N PRO A 65 -0.54 -9.63 -0.87
CA PRO A 65 -1.55 -9.93 -1.89
C PRO A 65 -1.18 -11.10 -2.80
N VAL A 66 0.06 -11.61 -2.73
CA VAL A 66 0.54 -12.72 -3.57
C VAL A 66 0.70 -13.98 -2.73
N THR A 67 1.47 -13.89 -1.64
CA THR A 67 1.80 -15.02 -0.77
C THR A 67 0.72 -15.29 0.28
N LEU A 68 -0.22 -14.35 0.48
CA LEU A 68 -1.27 -14.40 1.49
C LEU A 68 -0.76 -14.45 2.93
N ALA A 69 0.54 -14.21 3.14
CA ALA A 69 1.15 -14.19 4.45
C ALA A 69 0.63 -12.99 5.26
N PRO A 70 0.28 -13.18 6.56
CA PRO A 70 -0.07 -12.07 7.43
C PRO A 70 1.09 -11.08 7.57
N ARG A 71 0.79 -9.79 7.47
CA ARG A 71 1.74 -8.68 7.65
C ARG A 71 1.57 -7.94 8.98
N GLY A 72 0.59 -8.37 9.78
CA GLY A 72 0.28 -7.77 11.07
C GLY A 72 -0.70 -6.59 10.97
N LEU A 73 -0.71 -5.75 12.01
CA LEU A 73 -1.63 -4.62 12.11
C LEU A 73 -1.15 -3.45 11.25
N LEU A 74 -1.98 -3.02 10.31
CA LEU A 74 -1.73 -1.86 9.47
C LEU A 74 -2.07 -0.57 10.21
N ILE A 75 -1.07 0.29 10.37
CA ILE A 75 -1.14 1.61 10.99
C ILE A 75 -0.67 2.65 9.98
N GLU A 76 -1.54 3.58 9.60
CA GLU A 76 -1.24 4.61 8.64
C GLU A 76 -1.65 6.00 9.14
N ALA A 77 -0.79 7.00 8.90
CA ALA A 77 -1.12 8.41 9.13
C ALA A 77 -2.30 8.86 8.26
N ALA A 78 -2.89 10.03 8.54
CA ALA A 78 -3.95 10.57 7.71
C ALA A 78 -3.44 10.84 6.29
N ALA A 79 -4.25 10.53 5.28
CA ALA A 79 -3.92 10.74 3.88
C ALA A 79 -5.16 11.17 3.10
N THR A 80 -4.98 11.87 1.98
CA THR A 80 -6.09 12.29 1.12
C THR A 80 -5.78 11.93 -0.32
N ASN A 81 -6.66 11.16 -0.95
CA ASN A 81 -6.62 10.99 -2.40
C ASN A 81 -7.24 12.22 -3.05
N GLN A 82 -6.40 13.01 -3.71
CA GLN A 82 -6.76 14.25 -4.36
C GLN A 82 -7.36 14.04 -5.76
N LEU A 83 -7.27 12.83 -6.33
CA LEU A 83 -7.91 12.52 -7.60
C LEU A 83 -9.41 12.33 -7.40
N ALA A 84 -10.19 12.73 -8.40
CA ALA A 84 -11.60 12.43 -8.45
C ALA A 84 -11.79 11.17 -9.30
N ARG A 85 -12.83 10.39 -9.00
CA ARG A 85 -13.25 9.22 -9.78
C ARG A 85 -12.14 8.19 -9.92
N SER A 86 -11.54 7.76 -8.80
CA SER A 86 -10.34 6.90 -8.76
C SER A 86 -10.40 5.64 -9.64
N SER A 87 -11.59 5.11 -9.92
CA SER A 87 -11.80 3.96 -10.83
C SER A 87 -12.89 4.20 -11.88
N ALA A 88 -13.46 5.40 -11.98
CA ALA A 88 -14.53 5.73 -12.92
C ALA A 88 -14.03 6.65 -14.03
N PHE A 89 -13.10 6.13 -14.83
CA PHE A 89 -12.33 6.86 -15.84
C PHE A 89 -13.14 7.41 -17.02
N GLN A 90 -14.37 6.91 -17.21
CA GLN A 90 -15.34 7.39 -18.19
C GLN A 90 -16.02 8.71 -17.80
N LEU A 91 -15.79 9.20 -16.57
CA LEU A 91 -16.44 10.39 -16.04
C LEU A 91 -15.44 11.54 -15.86
N SER A 92 -15.93 12.76 -16.08
CA SER A 92 -15.19 13.99 -15.73
C SER A 92 -14.74 13.95 -14.26
N PRO A 93 -13.51 14.40 -13.94
CA PRO A 93 -12.59 15.21 -14.77
C PRO A 93 -11.57 14.42 -15.62
N TRP A 94 -11.71 13.09 -15.74
CA TRP A 94 -10.85 12.33 -16.64
C TRP A 94 -11.07 12.76 -18.09
N SER A 95 -9.95 12.88 -18.81
CA SER A 95 -9.91 13.19 -20.23
C SER A 95 -9.29 12.02 -20.97
N VAL A 96 -9.92 11.62 -22.07
CA VAL A 96 -9.43 10.57 -22.98
C VAL A 96 -9.08 11.23 -24.31
N SER A 97 -7.86 11.04 -24.78
CA SER A 97 -7.37 11.59 -26.05
C SER A 97 -6.81 10.45 -26.90
N ASN A 98 -7.19 10.36 -28.18
CA ASN A 98 -6.75 9.34 -29.13
C ASN A 98 -6.83 7.89 -28.62
N ALA A 99 -7.70 7.63 -27.65
CA ALA A 99 -7.90 6.33 -27.03
C ALA A 99 -9.39 6.07 -26.82
N THR A 100 -9.76 4.82 -26.59
CA THR A 100 -11.12 4.40 -26.27
C THR A 100 -11.15 3.70 -24.92
N LEU A 101 -12.29 3.78 -24.23
CA LEU A 101 -12.53 3.04 -23.00
C LEU A 101 -13.36 1.79 -23.29
N GLY A 102 -12.90 0.66 -22.78
CA GLY A 102 -13.61 -0.61 -22.82
C GLY A 102 -14.65 -0.74 -21.70
N ALA A 103 -15.27 -1.92 -21.64
CA ALA A 103 -16.18 -2.28 -20.56
C ALA A 103 -15.46 -2.47 -19.22
N ALA A 104 -16.25 -2.47 -18.16
CA ALA A 104 -15.85 -2.85 -16.81
C ALA A 104 -15.17 -4.22 -16.78
N ALA A 105 -14.04 -4.32 -16.09
CA ALA A 105 -13.20 -5.51 -15.98
C ALA A 105 -12.92 -5.86 -14.51
N PRO A 106 -12.55 -7.11 -14.19
CA PRO A 106 -12.20 -7.51 -12.82
C PRO A 106 -11.20 -6.56 -12.16
N SER A 107 -11.35 -6.28 -10.88
CA SER A 107 -10.49 -5.36 -10.11
C SER A 107 -9.87 -6.02 -8.88
N PRO A 108 -8.79 -5.44 -8.29
CA PRO A 108 -8.10 -6.07 -7.16
C PRO A 108 -8.93 -6.11 -5.85
N ASP A 109 -10.05 -5.41 -5.79
CA ASP A 109 -11.05 -5.52 -4.71
C ASP A 109 -12.01 -6.71 -4.89
N GLY A 110 -11.83 -7.52 -5.94
CA GLY A 110 -12.69 -8.65 -6.29
C GLY A 110 -13.99 -8.25 -7.03
N GLY A 111 -14.19 -6.96 -7.30
CA GLY A 111 -15.28 -6.44 -8.12
C GLY A 111 -14.96 -6.42 -9.61
N THR A 112 -15.68 -5.58 -10.35
CA THR A 112 -15.49 -5.32 -11.79
C THR A 112 -15.24 -3.84 -12.09
N GLY A 113 -14.57 -3.12 -11.19
CA GLY A 113 -14.38 -1.67 -11.30
C GLY A 113 -13.22 -1.23 -12.21
N ALA A 114 -12.44 -2.15 -12.79
CA ALA A 114 -11.31 -1.79 -13.64
C ALA A 114 -11.79 -1.37 -15.04
N THR A 115 -11.03 -0.53 -15.73
CA THR A 115 -11.37 -0.06 -17.08
C THR A 115 -10.22 -0.32 -18.03
N GLN A 116 -10.49 -0.97 -19.16
CA GLN A 116 -9.53 -1.07 -20.26
C GLN A 116 -9.46 0.27 -21.01
N VAL A 117 -8.26 0.76 -21.25
CA VAL A 117 -7.98 1.89 -22.14
C VAL A 117 -7.23 1.34 -23.35
N SER A 118 -7.74 1.59 -24.54
CA SER A 118 -7.17 1.07 -25.79
C SER A 118 -6.71 2.21 -26.68
N ASP A 119 -5.49 2.09 -27.20
CA ASP A 119 -4.93 2.99 -28.20
C ASP A 119 -4.81 2.23 -29.52
N ALA A 120 -5.57 2.71 -30.51
CA ALA A 120 -5.54 2.23 -31.88
C ALA A 120 -5.00 3.29 -32.85
N ALA A 121 -4.53 4.43 -32.33
CA ALA A 121 -3.96 5.49 -33.13
C ALA A 121 -2.59 5.05 -33.68
N THR A 122 -2.31 5.45 -34.92
CA THR A 122 -1.06 5.10 -35.61
C THR A 122 -0.17 6.31 -35.87
N ALA A 123 -0.63 7.50 -35.46
CA ALA A 123 0.07 8.77 -35.66
C ALA A 123 -0.03 9.73 -34.44
N ALA A 124 -0.58 9.26 -33.32
CA ALA A 124 -0.76 10.04 -32.10
C ALA A 124 -0.75 9.13 -30.88
N TYR A 125 -0.43 9.68 -29.72
CA TYR A 125 -0.47 8.93 -28.47
C TYR A 125 -1.90 8.90 -27.91
N GLY A 126 -2.41 7.70 -27.67
CA GLY A 126 -3.57 7.47 -26.83
C GLY A 126 -3.24 7.75 -25.37
N GLN A 127 -4.14 8.45 -24.67
CA GLN A 127 -3.91 8.85 -23.29
C GLN A 127 -5.23 8.91 -22.51
N LEU A 128 -5.18 8.39 -21.29
CA LEU A 128 -6.13 8.71 -20.21
C LEU A 128 -5.43 9.62 -19.21
N SER A 129 -6.03 10.75 -18.83
CA SER A 129 -5.41 11.66 -17.87
C SER A 129 -6.39 12.51 -17.07
N GLN A 130 -5.93 12.99 -15.91
CA GLN A 130 -6.56 14.03 -15.13
C GLN A 130 -5.52 15.15 -14.89
N SER A 131 -5.94 16.41 -15.05
CA SER A 131 -5.12 17.55 -14.62
C SER A 131 -5.12 17.65 -13.09
N VAL A 132 -3.95 17.85 -12.50
CA VAL A 132 -3.75 17.82 -11.05
C VAL A 132 -2.97 19.03 -10.55
N THR A 133 -3.21 19.39 -9.30
CA THR A 133 -2.34 20.29 -8.54
C THR A 133 -1.50 19.46 -7.59
N ILE A 134 -0.19 19.64 -7.66
CA ILE A 134 0.82 18.81 -7.02
C ILE A 134 1.43 19.61 -5.87
N SER A 135 1.45 19.04 -4.67
CA SER A 135 2.15 19.58 -3.50
C SER A 135 3.68 19.43 -3.63
N ALA A 136 4.45 20.05 -2.73
CA ALA A 136 5.91 19.97 -2.77
C ALA A 136 6.46 18.52 -2.64
N GLN A 137 5.70 17.65 -1.98
CA GLN A 137 5.94 16.22 -1.98
C GLN A 137 4.62 15.50 -2.25
N ALA A 138 4.60 14.64 -3.26
CA ALA A 138 3.41 13.88 -3.63
C ALA A 138 3.79 12.53 -4.24
N VAL A 139 2.89 11.57 -4.10
CA VAL A 139 2.99 10.26 -4.74
C VAL A 139 1.71 9.99 -5.54
N GLY A 140 1.89 9.61 -6.81
CA GLY A 140 0.82 9.18 -7.69
C GLY A 140 0.92 7.68 -7.91
N SER A 141 -0.16 6.93 -7.70
CA SER A 141 -0.21 5.47 -7.90
C SER A 141 -1.44 5.02 -8.66
N ILE A 142 -1.31 3.92 -9.41
CA ILE A 142 -2.42 3.28 -10.12
C ILE A 142 -2.18 1.77 -10.19
N PHE A 143 -3.26 0.98 -10.27
CA PHE A 143 -3.17 -0.45 -10.55
C PHE A 143 -3.27 -0.69 -12.06
N ILE A 144 -2.41 -1.55 -12.56
CA ILE A 144 -2.37 -1.99 -13.96
C ILE A 144 -2.49 -3.51 -13.97
N ALA A 145 -3.46 -4.05 -14.70
CA ALA A 145 -3.64 -5.49 -14.81
C ALA A 145 -2.43 -6.13 -15.51
N LYS A 146 -2.04 -7.31 -15.04
CA LYS A 146 -1.10 -8.15 -15.77
C LYS A 146 -1.79 -8.69 -17.02
N ASP A 147 -1.08 -8.70 -18.14
CA ASP A 147 -1.59 -9.26 -19.38
C ASP A 147 -0.57 -10.23 -20.02
N GLY A 148 -1.04 -10.97 -21.01
CA GLY A 148 -0.24 -11.90 -21.81
C GLY A 148 -0.12 -11.46 -23.26
N VAL A 149 -0.23 -10.15 -23.56
CA VAL A 149 -0.16 -9.67 -24.94
C VAL A 149 1.29 -9.69 -25.44
N PRO A 150 1.52 -9.68 -26.77
CA PRO A 150 2.88 -9.71 -27.31
C PRO A 150 3.75 -8.58 -26.76
N ALA A 151 5.05 -8.85 -26.62
CA ALA A 151 6.04 -7.88 -26.13
C ALA A 151 6.00 -6.52 -26.85
N ALA A 152 5.58 -6.52 -28.11
CA ALA A 152 5.51 -5.34 -28.95
C ALA A 152 4.47 -4.31 -28.52
N THR A 153 3.47 -4.69 -27.72
CA THR A 153 2.30 -3.85 -27.39
C THR A 153 2.01 -3.81 -25.89
N ARG A 154 2.82 -4.44 -25.05
CA ARG A 154 2.57 -4.61 -23.60
C ARG A 154 3.29 -3.59 -22.70
N ALA A 155 3.95 -2.58 -23.28
CA ALA A 155 4.58 -1.53 -22.51
C ALA A 155 3.56 -0.41 -22.23
N VAL A 156 3.39 -0.03 -20.97
CA VAL A 156 2.44 1.02 -20.55
C VAL A 156 3.21 2.15 -19.90
N GLN A 157 2.94 3.39 -20.31
CA GLN A 157 3.58 4.54 -19.69
C GLN A 157 2.68 5.14 -18.63
N PHE A 158 3.18 5.22 -17.40
CA PHE A 158 2.56 5.98 -16.32
C PHE A 158 3.28 7.33 -16.17
N ARG A 159 2.51 8.40 -16.09
CA ARG A 159 3.00 9.78 -15.91
C ARG A 159 2.37 10.40 -14.67
N PHE A 160 3.19 11.11 -13.92
CA PHE A 160 2.73 11.94 -12.81
C PHE A 160 3.58 13.20 -12.73
N GLY A 161 2.98 14.35 -13.03
CA GLY A 161 3.73 15.60 -13.20
C GLY A 161 4.59 15.56 -14.46
N ALA A 162 5.86 15.98 -14.35
CA ALA A 162 6.84 15.91 -15.42
C ALA A 162 7.45 14.50 -15.65
N PRO A 163 7.79 13.70 -14.62
CA PRO A 163 8.39 12.39 -14.82
C PRO A 163 7.39 11.33 -15.31
N TRP A 164 7.96 10.26 -15.84
CA TRP A 164 7.24 9.12 -16.37
C TRP A 164 8.05 7.83 -16.20
N MET A 165 7.35 6.70 -16.18
CA MET A 165 7.93 5.36 -16.25
C MET A 165 7.20 4.53 -17.30
N LEU A 166 7.92 3.65 -17.99
CA LEU A 166 7.41 2.68 -18.94
C LEU A 166 7.53 1.29 -18.31
N ILE A 167 6.41 0.61 -18.16
CA ILE A 167 6.28 -0.66 -17.43
C ILE A 167 5.92 -1.77 -18.42
N ASP A 168 6.61 -2.91 -18.35
CA ASP A 168 6.18 -4.15 -19.00
C ASP A 168 5.08 -4.80 -18.14
N THR A 169 3.85 -4.83 -18.64
CA THR A 169 2.67 -5.28 -17.85
C THR A 169 2.69 -6.76 -17.50
N GLN A 170 3.45 -7.58 -18.22
CA GLN A 170 3.57 -9.00 -17.93
C GLN A 170 4.54 -9.25 -16.77
N SER A 171 5.72 -8.63 -16.81
CA SER A 171 6.82 -8.88 -15.88
C SER A 171 6.92 -7.88 -14.73
N GLY A 172 6.25 -6.73 -14.81
CA GLY A 172 6.33 -5.66 -13.82
C GLY A 172 7.68 -4.96 -13.82
N GLN A 173 8.48 -5.07 -14.89
CA GLN A 173 9.76 -4.40 -15.00
C GLN A 173 9.59 -2.97 -15.50
N ILE A 174 10.36 -2.04 -14.91
CA ILE A 174 10.53 -0.70 -15.48
C ILE A 174 11.51 -0.82 -16.65
N VAL A 175 11.00 -0.78 -17.87
CA VAL A 175 11.82 -0.93 -19.08
C VAL A 175 12.45 0.40 -19.51
N ALA A 176 11.87 1.54 -19.11
CA ALA A 176 12.44 2.87 -19.26
C ALA A 176 11.80 3.87 -18.30
N ALA A 177 12.49 4.96 -18.00
CA ALA A 177 11.94 6.04 -17.19
C ALA A 177 12.62 7.37 -17.52
N ALA A 178 11.97 8.48 -17.13
CA ALA A 178 12.61 9.78 -17.10
C ALA A 178 13.85 9.79 -16.18
N SER A 179 14.86 10.58 -16.51
CA SER A 179 16.03 10.76 -15.63
C SER A 179 15.59 11.30 -14.26
N GLY A 180 16.14 10.73 -13.18
CA GLY A 180 15.80 11.13 -11.81
C GLY A 180 14.38 10.75 -11.37
N MET A 181 13.68 9.88 -12.10
CA MET A 181 12.37 9.38 -11.68
C MET A 181 12.51 8.54 -10.41
N GLU A 182 11.79 8.94 -9.36
CA GLU A 182 11.60 8.16 -8.13
C GLU A 182 10.24 7.46 -8.17
N GLY A 183 10.18 6.21 -7.73
CA GLY A 183 8.96 5.42 -7.80
C GLY A 183 9.20 3.94 -7.57
N GLY A 184 8.19 3.13 -7.84
CA GLY A 184 8.29 1.69 -7.71
C GLY A 184 7.08 0.94 -8.25
N ILE A 185 7.19 -0.38 -8.17
CA ILE A 185 6.20 -1.36 -8.62
C ILE A 185 6.06 -2.40 -7.52
N ALA A 186 4.82 -2.71 -7.13
CA ALA A 186 4.50 -3.78 -6.20
C ALA A 186 3.57 -4.79 -6.87
N ASP A 187 3.89 -6.07 -6.69
CA ASP A 187 3.00 -7.16 -7.12
C ASP A 187 1.73 -7.16 -6.26
N HIS A 188 0.58 -7.30 -6.93
CA HIS A 188 -0.74 -7.41 -6.32
C HIS A 188 -1.55 -8.53 -6.99
N GLY A 189 -0.90 -9.67 -7.22
CA GLY A 189 -1.51 -10.86 -7.79
C GLY A 189 -1.77 -10.68 -9.29
N GLY A 190 -3.02 -10.44 -9.67
CA GLY A 190 -3.41 -10.18 -11.06
C GLY A 190 -3.06 -8.77 -11.56
N PHE A 191 -2.52 -7.92 -10.68
CA PHE A 191 -2.22 -6.52 -10.95
C PHE A 191 -0.82 -6.15 -10.48
N TRP A 192 -0.27 -5.09 -11.06
CA TRP A 192 0.83 -4.31 -10.49
C TRP A 192 0.25 -3.03 -9.89
N ARG A 193 0.64 -2.66 -8.67
CA ARG A 193 0.48 -1.29 -8.19
C ARG A 193 1.77 -0.53 -8.49
N VAL A 194 1.69 0.44 -9.39
CA VAL A 194 2.84 1.27 -9.79
C VAL A 194 2.71 2.66 -9.18
N TRP A 195 3.84 3.31 -8.90
CA TRP A 195 3.82 4.69 -8.41
C TRP A 195 5.05 5.49 -8.82
N ILE A 196 4.85 6.80 -8.91
CA ILE A 196 5.89 7.82 -9.08
C ILE A 196 5.82 8.76 -7.88
N THR A 197 6.98 9.12 -7.35
CA THR A 197 7.15 10.07 -6.26
C THR A 197 7.75 11.36 -6.82
N LEU A 198 7.19 12.48 -6.40
CA LEU A 198 7.67 13.82 -6.73
C LEU A 198 8.21 14.49 -5.48
N THR A 199 9.42 15.02 -5.60
CA THR A 199 10.09 15.87 -4.61
C THR A 199 10.44 17.20 -5.30
N GLY A 200 9.92 18.34 -4.82
CA GLY A 200 10.19 19.62 -5.47
C GLY A 200 9.22 20.75 -5.10
N ALA A 201 9.24 21.86 -5.85
CA ALA A 201 8.24 22.92 -5.68
C ALA A 201 6.90 22.49 -6.33
N GLY A 202 5.79 22.67 -5.63
CA GLY A 202 4.45 22.33 -6.12
C GLY A 202 4.05 23.09 -7.39
N GLY A 203 3.01 22.61 -8.07
CA GLY A 203 2.54 23.22 -9.32
C GLY A 203 1.41 22.44 -9.98
N SER A 204 1.13 22.72 -11.26
CA SER A 204 0.17 21.97 -12.07
C SER A 204 0.87 20.86 -12.84
N GLY A 205 0.19 19.73 -13.03
CA GLY A 205 0.70 18.62 -13.83
C GLY A 205 -0.41 17.72 -14.32
N LEU A 206 -0.01 16.60 -14.92
CA LEU A 206 -0.91 15.54 -15.35
C LEU A 206 -0.67 14.29 -14.52
N PHE A 207 -1.75 13.64 -14.10
CA PHE A 207 -1.74 12.24 -13.74
C PHE A 207 -2.30 11.48 -14.95
N GLY A 208 -1.54 10.58 -15.55
CA GLY A 208 -2.03 9.92 -16.76
C GLY A 208 -1.33 8.64 -17.14
N VAL A 209 -1.99 7.88 -18.00
CA VAL A 209 -1.53 6.62 -18.55
C VAL A 209 -1.64 6.67 -20.06
N LEU A 210 -0.57 6.25 -20.74
CA LEU A 210 -0.60 5.96 -22.16
C LEU A 210 -0.58 4.43 -22.30
N PRO A 211 -1.67 3.81 -22.80
CA PRO A 211 -1.88 2.37 -22.70
C PRO A 211 -1.11 1.58 -23.77
N ALA A 212 -0.53 2.25 -24.76
CA ALA A 212 0.31 1.63 -25.78
C ALA A 212 1.73 2.19 -25.72
N GLY A 213 2.69 1.27 -25.66
CA GLY A 213 4.11 1.53 -25.80
C GLY A 213 4.67 0.49 -26.76
N ALA A 214 5.27 0.95 -27.85
CA ALA A 214 5.93 0.05 -28.79
C ALA A 214 7.15 -0.58 -28.11
N THR A 215 7.36 -1.86 -28.40
CA THR A 215 8.52 -2.69 -28.05
C THR A 215 9.79 -1.89 -27.68
N GLY A 216 10.23 -1.98 -26.42
CA GLY A 216 11.53 -1.47 -25.98
C GLY A 216 11.47 -0.36 -24.94
N THR A 217 12.46 0.54 -24.99
CA THR A 217 12.70 1.59 -23.98
C THR A 217 12.04 2.94 -24.32
N THR A 218 11.25 3.02 -25.40
CA THR A 218 10.72 4.29 -25.91
C THR A 218 9.26 4.19 -26.35
N LEU A 219 8.47 5.21 -26.00
CA LEU A 219 7.10 5.37 -26.43
C LEU A 219 7.04 5.79 -27.92
N SER A 220 6.14 5.20 -28.71
CA SER A 220 5.96 5.52 -30.15
C SER A 220 4.52 5.94 -30.42
N ALA A 221 4.32 7.00 -31.20
CA ALA A 221 2.99 7.47 -31.61
C ALA A 221 2.31 6.54 -32.62
N ALA A 222 3.04 5.55 -33.13
CA ALA A 222 2.53 4.46 -33.96
C ALA A 222 2.25 3.17 -33.16
N ALA A 223 2.50 3.18 -31.84
CA ALA A 223 2.21 2.04 -30.99
C ALA A 223 0.70 1.88 -30.81
N THR A 224 0.23 0.64 -30.88
CA THR A 224 -1.14 0.28 -30.52
C THR A 224 -1.11 -0.72 -29.38
N GLY A 225 -2.17 -0.78 -28.59
CA GLY A 225 -2.20 -1.59 -27.38
C GLY A 225 -3.33 -1.22 -26.45
N SER A 226 -3.33 -1.83 -25.27
CA SER A 226 -4.32 -1.55 -24.25
C SER A 226 -3.76 -1.81 -22.86
N ALA A 227 -4.29 -1.10 -21.87
CA ALA A 227 -4.02 -1.34 -20.46
C ALA A 227 -5.32 -1.35 -19.67
N THR A 228 -5.46 -2.27 -18.72
CA THR A 228 -6.60 -2.29 -17.79
C THR A 228 -6.19 -1.67 -16.47
N LEU A 229 -6.90 -0.61 -16.07
CA LEU A 229 -6.52 0.30 -15.00
C LEU A 229 -7.54 0.29 -13.86
N TRP A 230 -7.08 0.51 -12.63
CA TRP A 230 -7.96 0.68 -11.47
C TRP A 230 -7.29 1.53 -10.36
N GLY A 231 -8.09 2.20 -9.54
CA GLY A 231 -7.65 2.74 -8.25
C GLY A 231 -6.57 3.80 -8.34
N ALA A 232 -6.74 4.78 -9.23
CA ALA A 232 -5.85 5.93 -9.32
C ALA A 232 -5.89 6.75 -8.01
N GLN A 233 -4.70 7.06 -7.48
CA GLN A 233 -4.53 7.78 -6.23
C GLN A 233 -3.38 8.78 -6.30
N MET A 234 -3.62 10.01 -5.86
CA MET A 234 -2.59 11.03 -5.63
C MET A 234 -2.70 11.52 -4.19
N GLU A 235 -1.61 11.43 -3.43
CA GLU A 235 -1.57 11.86 -2.02
C GLU A 235 -0.22 12.49 -1.67
N ALA A 236 -0.14 13.21 -0.55
CA ALA A 236 1.13 13.70 -0.03
C ALA A 236 1.97 12.55 0.54
N GLY A 237 3.29 12.62 0.37
CA GLY A 237 4.23 11.62 0.88
C GLY A 237 5.07 10.97 -0.21
N GLY A 238 5.91 10.02 0.19
CA GLY A 238 6.89 9.37 -0.71
C GLY A 238 6.50 7.96 -1.19
N VAL A 239 5.50 7.33 -0.58
CA VAL A 239 5.06 5.96 -0.90
C VAL A 239 3.54 5.89 -0.75
N PRO A 240 2.81 5.16 -1.62
CA PRO A 240 1.36 5.12 -1.55
C PRO A 240 0.82 4.44 -0.27
N SER A 241 -0.16 5.07 0.38
CA SER A 241 -0.96 4.48 1.44
C SER A 241 -1.99 3.47 0.88
N SER A 242 -2.76 2.80 1.74
CA SER A 242 -3.87 1.95 1.29
C SER A 242 -4.80 2.69 0.31
N PRO A 243 -5.34 2.01 -0.71
CA PRO A 243 -6.22 2.64 -1.70
C PRO A 243 -7.45 3.31 -1.06
N MET A 244 -7.66 4.57 -1.42
CA MET A 244 -8.78 5.42 -1.03
C MET A 244 -9.65 5.68 -2.25
N ALA A 245 -10.82 5.03 -2.29
CA ALA A 245 -11.76 5.20 -3.39
C ALA A 245 -12.36 6.61 -3.39
N THR A 246 -12.42 7.26 -4.55
CA THR A 246 -12.99 8.61 -4.69
C THR A 246 -14.16 8.64 -5.67
N GLY A 247 -15.17 9.41 -5.30
CA GLY A 247 -16.31 9.77 -6.15
C GLY A 247 -16.02 11.04 -6.95
N ALA A 248 -16.94 12.01 -6.95
CA ALA A 248 -16.74 13.28 -7.66
C ALA A 248 -15.71 14.22 -7.01
N ALA A 249 -15.21 13.90 -5.81
CA ALA A 249 -14.32 14.74 -5.02
C ALA A 249 -13.27 13.91 -4.28
N ALA A 250 -12.25 14.59 -3.78
CA ALA A 250 -11.20 14.02 -2.95
C ALA A 250 -11.77 13.36 -1.68
N VAL A 251 -11.09 12.32 -1.19
CA VAL A 251 -11.47 11.60 0.04
C VAL A 251 -10.27 11.52 0.97
N THR A 252 -10.50 11.83 2.24
CA THR A 252 -9.51 11.72 3.31
C THR A 252 -9.73 10.46 4.14
N ARG A 253 -8.68 9.66 4.28
CA ARG A 253 -8.58 8.62 5.31
C ARG A 253 -7.97 9.23 6.57
N ALA A 254 -8.64 9.07 7.70
CA ALA A 254 -8.14 9.48 9.01
C ALA A 254 -6.92 8.64 9.44
N ALA A 255 -6.09 9.20 10.32
CA ALA A 255 -4.97 8.48 10.90
C ALA A 255 -5.48 7.32 11.78
N ASP A 256 -4.76 6.20 11.78
CA ASP A 256 -4.92 5.18 12.80
C ASP A 256 -4.25 5.66 14.10
N VAL A 257 -5.01 5.65 15.19
CA VAL A 257 -4.53 5.98 16.53
C VAL A 257 -4.58 4.73 17.37
N LEU A 258 -3.42 4.10 17.57
CA LEU A 258 -3.26 2.87 18.34
C LEU A 258 -2.75 3.18 19.75
N ARG A 259 -3.51 2.79 20.77
CA ARG A 259 -3.16 2.97 22.19
C ARG A 259 -2.97 1.63 22.87
N LEU A 260 -1.90 1.54 23.66
CA LEU A 260 -1.42 0.33 24.31
C LEU A 260 -1.43 0.50 25.83
N GLN A 261 -2.15 -0.37 26.53
CA GLN A 261 -2.31 -0.40 27.99
C GLN A 261 -1.11 -1.08 28.67
N TRP A 262 0.04 -0.42 28.65
CA TRP A 262 1.28 -0.89 29.30
C TRP A 262 1.13 -1.19 30.79
N GLY A 263 0.21 -0.52 31.49
CA GLY A 263 -0.10 -0.77 32.89
C GLY A 263 -0.56 -2.22 33.17
N MET A 264 -1.20 -2.89 32.19
CA MET A 264 -1.57 -4.31 32.32
C MET A 264 -0.35 -5.24 32.38
N HIS A 265 0.81 -4.78 31.91
CA HIS A 265 2.07 -5.49 32.00
C HIS A 265 2.93 -5.04 33.20
N GLY A 266 2.36 -4.29 34.14
CA GLY A 266 3.07 -3.80 35.33
C GLY A 266 4.02 -2.62 35.05
N ILE A 267 3.87 -1.96 33.90
CA ILE A 267 4.67 -0.79 33.54
C ILE A 267 4.03 0.46 34.13
N ALA A 268 4.79 1.19 34.95
CA ALA A 268 4.35 2.42 35.58
C ALA A 268 4.36 3.60 34.59
N ASP A 269 3.67 4.68 34.96
CA ASP A 269 3.70 5.95 34.24
C ASP A 269 5.13 6.50 34.18
N GLY A 270 5.47 7.14 33.06
CA GLY A 270 6.81 7.66 32.79
C GLY A 270 7.34 7.32 31.41
N GLY A 271 8.61 7.66 31.17
CA GLY A 271 9.29 7.37 29.91
C GLY A 271 9.64 5.90 29.78
N ILE A 272 9.30 5.30 28.63
CA ILE A 272 9.73 3.96 28.23
C ILE A 272 10.37 4.01 26.84
N THR A 273 11.18 3.01 26.53
CA THR A 273 11.64 2.75 25.16
C THR A 273 10.92 1.51 24.66
N VAL A 274 10.25 1.63 23.51
CA VAL A 274 9.50 0.55 22.87
C VAL A 274 10.24 0.12 21.62
N ARG A 275 10.45 -1.19 21.48
CA ARG A 275 10.89 -1.86 20.27
C ARG A 275 9.68 -2.25 19.45
N TYR A 276 9.52 -1.61 18.29
CA TYR A 276 8.55 -2.00 17.28
C TYR A 276 9.20 -2.97 16.30
N ARG A 277 8.52 -4.07 15.97
CA ARG A 277 8.92 -5.02 14.94
C ARG A 277 7.95 -4.96 13.77
N PHE A 278 8.47 -5.04 12.55
CA PHE A 278 7.68 -4.94 11.34
C PHE A 278 7.66 -6.23 10.53
N ASP A 279 6.80 -6.29 9.52
CA ASP A 279 6.60 -7.43 8.62
C ASP A 279 7.84 -7.77 7.79
N ASP A 280 8.64 -6.76 7.41
CA ASP A 280 9.92 -6.93 6.72
C ASP A 280 11.06 -7.43 7.62
N GLY A 281 10.75 -7.73 8.90
CA GLY A 281 11.71 -8.21 9.89
C GLY A 281 12.57 -7.10 10.53
N SER A 282 12.46 -5.85 10.05
CA SER A 282 13.15 -4.72 10.66
C SER A 282 12.56 -4.35 12.01
N THR A 283 13.32 -3.58 12.80
CA THR A 283 12.89 -3.07 14.10
C THR A 283 13.23 -1.60 14.25
N GLN A 284 12.46 -0.89 15.07
CA GLN A 284 12.69 0.50 15.43
C GLN A 284 12.49 0.69 16.93
N LEU A 285 13.46 1.33 17.58
CA LEU A 285 13.32 1.79 18.97
C LEU A 285 12.75 3.21 18.97
N VAL A 286 11.70 3.44 19.75
CA VAL A 286 11.13 4.78 19.94
C VAL A 286 10.84 5.01 21.42
N GLY A 287 11.16 6.21 21.90
CA GLY A 287 10.73 6.65 23.23
C GLY A 287 9.22 6.92 23.25
N ALA A 288 8.55 6.49 24.31
CA ALA A 288 7.14 6.77 24.54
C ALA A 288 6.93 7.19 26.00
N THR A 289 5.83 7.89 26.27
CA THR A 289 5.43 8.27 27.62
C THR A 289 4.16 7.52 27.98
N VAL A 290 4.23 6.73 29.06
CA VAL A 290 3.08 6.07 29.67
C VAL A 290 2.40 7.08 30.59
N THR A 291 1.10 7.29 30.41
CA THR A 291 0.27 8.14 31.27
C THR A 291 -1.05 7.41 31.54
N GLY A 292 -1.41 7.25 32.81
CA GLY A 292 -2.56 6.43 33.21
C GLY A 292 -2.43 4.98 32.74
N GLY A 293 -1.21 4.45 32.67
CA GLY A 293 -0.93 3.09 32.16
C GLY A 293 -1.00 2.95 30.63
N VAL A 294 -1.19 4.02 29.87
CA VAL A 294 -1.35 3.99 28.40
C VAL A 294 -0.24 4.74 27.70
N ALA A 295 0.23 4.21 26.58
CA ALA A 295 1.00 4.98 25.59
C ALA A 295 0.42 4.82 24.19
N GLU A 296 0.47 5.88 23.40
CA GLU A 296 0.09 5.88 21.99
C GLU A 296 1.28 5.45 21.12
N VAL A 297 1.01 4.65 20.09
CA VAL A 297 2.02 4.29 19.09
C VAL A 297 2.30 5.50 18.21
N PRO A 298 3.57 5.89 18.03
CA PRO A 298 3.91 7.13 17.34
C PRO A 298 3.62 7.06 15.84
N ALA A 299 3.26 8.20 15.24
CA ALA A 299 3.09 8.31 13.79
C ALA A 299 4.42 8.30 13.00
N THR A 300 5.57 8.29 13.69
CA THR A 300 6.93 8.35 13.11
C THR A 300 7.55 6.97 12.89
N LEU A 301 6.74 5.91 12.83
CA LEU A 301 7.25 4.58 12.50
C LEU A 301 7.71 4.53 11.05
N ALA A 302 8.85 3.88 10.79
CA ALA A 302 9.45 3.77 9.47
C ALA A 302 8.71 2.78 8.55
N ARG A 303 7.82 1.96 9.13
CA ARG A 303 6.97 0.98 8.45
C ARG A 303 5.57 1.03 9.03
N ARG A 304 4.59 0.69 8.22
CA ARG A 304 3.16 0.73 8.56
C ARG A 304 2.59 -0.60 9.07
N HIS A 305 3.30 -1.70 8.84
CA HIS A 305 2.87 -3.06 9.16
C HIS A 305 3.50 -3.53 10.46
N LEU A 306 2.76 -3.39 11.55
CA LEU A 306 3.25 -3.66 12.89
C LEU A 306 3.05 -5.14 13.28
N MET A 307 4.13 -5.82 13.67
CA MET A 307 4.13 -7.21 14.13
C MET A 307 4.15 -7.32 15.66
N SER A 308 4.93 -6.47 16.32
CA SER A 308 4.92 -6.37 17.80
C SER A 308 5.39 -5.02 18.30
N ALA A 309 4.98 -4.67 19.51
CA ALA A 309 5.49 -3.55 20.29
C ALA A 309 5.90 -4.08 21.67
N GLU A 310 7.19 -4.04 21.99
CA GLU A 310 7.77 -4.68 23.18
C GLU A 310 8.63 -3.69 23.95
N LEU A 311 8.67 -3.82 25.28
CA LEU A 311 9.61 -3.06 26.10
C LEU A 311 11.05 -3.39 25.68
N ALA A 312 11.85 -2.35 25.44
CA ALA A 312 13.20 -2.47 24.87
C ALA A 312 14.21 -3.11 25.83
#